data_AF-A0A9X6XIB4-F1
#
_entry.id   AF-A0A9X6XIB4-F1
#
_cell.length_a   1.000
_cell.length_b   1.000
_cell.length_c   1.000
_cell.angle_alpha   90.00
_cell.angle_beta   90.00
_cell.angle_gamma   90.00
#
_symmetry.space_group_name_H-M   'P 1'
#
loop_
_entity.id
_entity.type
_entity.pdbx_description
1 polymer ?
#
loop_
_entity_poly.entity_id
_entity_poly.type
_entity_poly.pdbx_seq_one_letter_code
_entity_poly.pdbx_strand_id
1 'polypeptide(L)' 'MEVCNPKKAKEVMGKNIHIGYVLPCKMVVREKNNQTYIGMTRPEDLIDLFDDFNLNETAKEVEGTLRQSIESTVKKK' A
#
# COMPACT_ATOMS: atom_id res chain seq x y z
N MET A 1 -11.32 2.09 -0.19
CA MET A 1 -11.20 0.62 -0.07
C MET A 1 -10.01 0.34 0.82
N GLU A 2 -10.15 -0.65 1.69
CA GLU A 2 -9.13 -1.05 2.64
C GLU A 2 -8.76 -2.51 2.31
N VAL A 3 -7.49 -2.79 2.00
CA VAL A 3 -7.02 -4.11 1.57
C VAL A 3 -5.85 -4.59 2.43
N CYS A 4 -5.79 -5.89 2.69
CA CYS A 4 -4.79 -6.44 3.59
C CYS A 4 -4.22 -7.76 3.07
N ASN A 5 -2.89 -7.89 3.14
CA ASN A 5 -2.20 -9.17 3.12
C ASN A 5 -1.88 -9.55 4.58
N PRO A 6 -2.57 -10.53 5.20
CA PRO A 6 -2.40 -10.86 6.61
C PRO A 6 -0.98 -11.28 6.98
N LYS A 7 -0.25 -11.93 6.06
CA LYS A 7 1.14 -12.36 6.31
C LYS A 7 2.06 -11.15 6.43
N LYS A 8 1.93 -10.18 5.53
CA LYS A 8 2.72 -8.93 5.56
C LYS A 8 2.34 -8.05 6.73
N ALA A 9 1.05 -7.94 7.05
CA ALA A 9 0.59 -7.20 8.23
C ALA A 9 1.19 -7.78 9.53
N LYS A 10 1.19 -9.11 9.69
CA LYS A 10 1.82 -9.77 10.84
C LYS A 10 3.34 -9.51 10.89
N GLU A 11 4.02 -9.56 9.74
CA GLU A 11 5.45 -9.32 9.64
C GLU A 11 5.84 -7.91 10.12
N VAL A 12 5.17 -6.88 9.60
CA VAL A 12 5.51 -5.47 9.95
C VAL A 12 5.10 -5.12 11.38
N MET A 13 3.91 -5.56 11.83
CA MET A 13 3.48 -5.31 13.22
C MET A 13 4.32 -6.09 14.24
N GLY A 14 4.88 -7.24 13.86
CA GLY A 14 5.79 -8.01 14.70
C GLY A 14 7.15 -7.34 14.90
N LYS A 15 7.57 -6.50 13.95
CA LYS A 15 8.80 -5.68 14.04
C LYS A 15 8.53 -4.35 14.76
N ASN A 16 7.44 -3.67 14.41
CA ASN A 16 7.01 -2.43 15.04
C ASN A 16 5.48 -2.36 15.12
N ILE A 17 4.95 -2.46 16.34
CA ILE A 17 3.50 -2.50 16.57
C ILE A 17 2.79 -1.21 16.17
N HIS A 18 3.49 -0.07 16.17
CA HIS A 18 2.92 1.23 15.80
C HIS A 18 2.60 1.35 14.32
N ILE A 19 3.17 0.47 13.46
CA ILE A 19 2.77 0.37 12.06
C ILE A 19 1.28 0.02 11.91
N GLY A 20 0.66 -0.57 12.95
CA GLY A 20 -0.79 -0.77 13.00
C GLY A 20 -1.61 0.52 12.77
N TYR A 21 -1.06 1.71 13.04
CA TYR A 21 -1.74 2.99 12.78
C TYR A 21 -1.89 3.34 11.29
N VAL A 22 -1.08 2.73 10.43
CA VAL A 22 -1.11 2.92 8.95
C VAL A 22 -1.60 1.69 8.19
N LEU A 23 -2.12 0.69 8.91
CA LEU A 23 -2.78 -0.47 8.35
C LEU A 23 -4.32 -0.33 8.41
N PRO A 24 -5.07 -0.98 7.51
CA PRO A 24 -4.62 -1.73 6.33
C PRO A 24 -4.17 -0.81 5.18
N CYS A 25 -3.74 -1.38 4.05
CA CYS A 25 -3.35 -0.57 2.89
C CYS A 25 -4.58 0.13 2.30
N LYS A 26 -4.49 1.46 2.18
CA LYS A 26 -5.56 2.31 1.67
C LYS A 26 -5.52 2.43 0.15
N MET A 27 -6.66 2.17 -0.49
CA MET A 27 -6.87 2.37 -1.91
C MET A 27 -8.10 3.25 -2.17
N VAL A 28 -8.01 4.09 -3.19
CA VAL A 28 -9.08 5.00 -3.60
C VAL A 28 -9.41 4.74 -5.06
N VAL A 29 -10.70 4.49 -5.33
CA VAL A 29 -11.26 4.45 -6.68
C VAL A 29 -12.23 5.61 -6.79
N ARG A 30 -12.09 6.43 -7.81
CA ARG A 30 -12.96 7.57 -8.06
C ARG A 30 -13.16 7.81 -9.55
N GLU A 31 -14.25 8.46 -9.91
CA GLU A 31 -14.50 8.93 -11.26
C GLU A 31 -14.31 10.45 -11.34
N LYS A 32 -13.75 10.94 -12.44
CA LYS A 32 -13.74 12.37 -12.79
C LYS A 32 -13.73 12.51 -14.30
N ASN A 33 -14.61 13.35 -14.85
CA ASN A 33 -14.71 13.61 -16.29
C ASN A 33 -14.84 12.31 -17.12
N ASN A 34 -15.72 11.39 -16.70
CA ASN A 34 -15.95 10.10 -17.37
C ASN A 34 -14.68 9.21 -17.47
N GLN A 35 -13.69 9.44 -16.60
CA GLN A 35 -12.47 8.65 -16.46
C GLN A 35 -12.39 8.09 -15.04
N THR A 36 -12.16 6.78 -14.92
CA THR A 36 -11.90 6.12 -13.65
C THR A 36 -10.44 6.29 -13.26
N TYR A 37 -10.20 6.62 -11.99
CA TYR A 37 -8.90 6.74 -11.36
C TYR A 37 -8.81 5.75 -10.21
N ILE A 38 -7.68 5.04 -10.12
CA ILE A 38 -7.33 4.17 -9.01
C ILE A 38 -6.01 4.68 -8.44
N GLY A 39 -5.94 4.83 -7.13
CA GLY A 39 -4.73 5.28 -6.44
C GLY A 39 -4.58 4.66 -5.06
N MET A 40 -3.40 4.80 -4.49
CA MET A 40 -3.06 4.36 -3.14
C MET A 40 -2.10 5.36 -2.51
N THR A 41 -2.10 5.45 -1.18
CA THR A 41 -0.98 6.06 -0.45
C THR A 41 0.21 5.11 -0.54
N ARG A 42 1.40 5.64 -0.84
CA ARG A 42 2.63 4.85 -0.98
C ARG A 42 3.00 4.20 0.36
N PRO A 43 3.03 2.85 0.44
CA PRO A 43 3.46 2.16 1.65
C PRO A 43 4.86 2.56 2.13
N GLU A 44 5.81 2.82 1.22
CA GLU A 44 7.17 3.27 1.60
C GLU A 44 7.10 4.59 2.37
N ASP A 45 6.39 5.59 1.84
CA ASP A 45 6.24 6.91 2.47
C ASP A 45 5.52 6.84 3.83
N LEU A 46 4.59 5.89 4.01
CA LEU A 46 3.88 5.71 5.29
C LEU A 46 4.75 5.05 6.36
N ILE A 47 5.64 4.14 5.97
CA ILE A 47 6.58 3.48 6.89
C ILE A 47 7.69 4.44 7.31
N ASP A 48 8.15 5.31 6.40
CA ASP A 48 9.15 6.33 6.69
C ASP A 48 8.72 7.30 7.81
N LEU A 49 7.41 7.47 8.06
CA LEU A 49 6.88 8.26 9.19
C LEU A 49 7.26 7.70 10.57
N PHE A 50 7.73 6.47 10.66
CA PHE A 50 8.09 5.78 11.90
C PHE A 50 9.61 5.65 12.07
N ASP A 51 10.42 6.24 11.17
CA ASP A 51 11.88 6.19 11.17
C ASP A 51 12.48 4.76 11.27
N ASP A 52 11.75 3.76 10.74
CA ASP A 52 12.12 2.34 10.84
C ASP A 52 12.57 1.75 9.49
N PHE A 53 13.83 2.02 9.15
CA PHE A 53 14.46 1.58 7.90
C PHE A 53 14.47 0.05 7.71
N ASN A 54 14.27 -0.74 8.77
CA ASN A 54 14.22 -2.21 8.70
C ASN A 54 12.96 -2.75 8.01
N LEU A 55 12.00 -1.86 7.73
CA LEU A 55 10.74 -2.18 7.08
C LEU A 55 10.68 -1.74 5.61
N ASN A 56 11.70 -1.02 5.12
CA ASN A 56 11.66 -0.43 3.77
C ASN A 56 11.56 -1.48 2.67
N GLU A 57 12.25 -2.62 2.81
CA GLU A 57 12.15 -3.70 1.83
C GLU A 57 10.74 -4.31 1.80
N THR A 58 10.14 -4.56 2.97
CA THR A 58 8.77 -5.07 3.07
C THR A 58 7.76 -4.06 2.51
N ALA A 59 7.95 -2.77 2.80
CA ALA A 59 7.10 -1.69 2.30
C ALA A 59 7.16 -1.59 0.77
N LYS A 60 8.36 -1.66 0.20
CA LYS A 60 8.61 -1.64 -1.25
C LYS A 60 7.99 -2.84 -1.97
N GLU A 61 8.06 -4.03 -1.37
CA GLU A 61 7.41 -5.23 -1.91
C GLU A 61 5.88 -5.09 -1.94
N VAL A 62 5.29 -4.57 -0.86
CA VAL A 62 3.85 -4.33 -0.77
C VAL A 62 3.42 -3.26 -1.78
N GLU A 63 4.15 -2.14 -1.87
CA GLU A 63 3.94 -1.08 -2.86
C GLU A 63 3.98 -1.63 -4.29
N GLY A 64 5.01 -2.43 -4.61
CA GLY A 64 5.14 -3.07 -5.92
C GLY A 64 3.97 -3.99 -6.26
N THR A 65 3.52 -4.80 -5.30
CA THR A 65 2.39 -5.72 -5.47
C THR A 65 1.08 -4.97 -5.71
N LEU A 66 0.82 -3.93 -4.94
CA LEU A 66 -0.39 -3.10 -5.11
C LEU A 66 -0.35 -2.35 -6.44
N ARG A 67 0.80 -1.79 -6.83
CA ARG A 67 0.98 -1.14 -8.14
C ARG A 67 0.70 -2.10 -9.29
N GLN A 68 1.26 -3.31 -9.25
CA GLN A 68 0.99 -4.34 -10.27
C GLN A 68 -0.50 -4.71 -10.33
N SER A 69 -1.16 -4.81 -9.18
CA SER A 69 -2.61 -5.07 -9.11
C SER A 69 -3.40 -3.97 -9.79
N ILE A 70 -3.07 -2.69 -9.53
CA ILE A 70 -3.69 -1.55 -10.22
C ILE A 70 -3.42 -1.62 -11.72
N GLU A 71 -2.16 -1.79 -12.14
CA GLU A 71 -1.74 -1.82 -13.55
C GLU A 71 -2.40 -2.95 -14.34
N SER A 72 -2.71 -4.09 -13.71
CA SER A 72 -3.42 -5.21 -14.35
C SER A 72 -4.88 -4.90 -14.70
N THR A 73 -5.47 -3.87 -14.08
CA THR A 73 -6.89 -3.50 -14.27
C THR A 73 -7.10 -2.38 -15.27
N VAL A 74 -6.05 -1.62 -15.60
CA VAL A 74 -6.10 -0.53 -16.57
C VAL A 74 -5.70 -1.02 -17.96
N LYS A 75 -6.53 -0.73 -18.97
CA LYS A 75 -6.17 -0.94 -20.38
C LYS A 75 -4.98 -0.03 -20.71
N LYS A 76 -3.82 -0.62 -21.01
CA LYS A 76 -2.69 0.11 -21.59
C LYS A 76 -3.12 0.62 -22.97
N LYS A 77 -3.02 1.94 -23.20
CA LYS A 77 -3.17 2.52 -24.54
C LYS A 77 -1.97 2.16 -25.40
#